data_AF-Q939G7-F1
#
_entry.id   AF-Q939G7-F1
#
_cell.length_a   1.000
_cell.length_b   1.000
_cell.length_c   1.000
_cell.angle_alpha   90.00
_cell.angle_beta   90.00
_cell.angle_gamma   90.00
#
_symmetry.space_group_name_H-M   'P 1'
#
loop_
_entity.id
_entity.type
_entity.pdbx_description
1 polymer ?
#
loop_
_entity_poly.entity_id
_entity_poly.type
_entity_poly.pdbx_seq_one_letter_code
_entity_poly.pdbx_strand_id
1 'polypeptide(L)'
;MADWEQQASEYRLLTSRPLTAEAHERIRTLIGEAASSLPKDRPDALWWFISALRDKDKKWFVAKVLTLSSPMPRTLLEPMLIAGLMERNPSNNRQFIEPCVRTFGNTAIANRLRELATTLEETEHDALSQALYWVPGSRT
;
A
#
# COMPACT_ATOMS: atom_id res chain seq x y z
N MET A 1 9.90 -20.54 -3.84
CA MET A 1 9.07 -19.40 -4.30
C MET A 1 8.44 -18.82 -3.05
N ALA A 2 8.43 -17.50 -2.86
CA ALA A 2 7.83 -16.90 -1.66
C ALA A 2 6.33 -17.22 -1.62
N ASP A 3 5.85 -17.73 -0.48
CA ASP A 3 4.44 -17.97 -0.24
C ASP A 3 3.81 -16.70 0.36
N TRP A 4 3.34 -15.83 -0.53
CA TRP A 4 2.75 -14.55 -0.15
C TRP A 4 1.50 -14.69 0.71
N GLU A 5 0.73 -15.75 0.50
CA GLU A 5 -0.50 -16.01 1.25
C GLU A 5 -0.18 -16.37 2.69
N GLN A 6 0.83 -17.23 2.88
CA GLN A 6 1.33 -17.58 4.21
C GLN A 6 1.90 -16.36 4.93
N GLN A 7 2.72 -15.55 4.25
CA GLN A 7 3.32 -14.35 4.85
C GLN A 7 2.27 -13.29 5.24
N ALA A 8 1.27 -13.06 4.39
CA ALA A 8 0.17 -12.13 4.71
C ALA A 8 -0.68 -12.63 5.88
N SER A 9 -0.93 -13.94 5.95
CA SER A 9 -1.64 -14.56 7.05
C SER A 9 -0.87 -14.44 8.36
N GLU A 10 0.44 -14.67 8.33
CA GLU A 10 1.32 -14.47 9.49
C GLU A 10 1.32 -13.01 9.95
N TYR A 11 1.49 -12.07 9.02
CA TYR A 11 1.44 -10.64 9.32
C TYR A 11 0.13 -10.24 10.00
N ARG A 12 -1.01 -10.73 9.48
CA ARG A 12 -2.33 -10.50 10.06
C ARG A 12 -2.43 -11.07 11.48
N LEU A 13 -1.95 -12.29 11.72
CA LEU A 13 -1.98 -12.90 13.05
C LEU A 13 -1.16 -12.09 14.05
N LEU A 14 0.05 -11.65 13.67
CA LEU A 14 0.93 -10.84 14.51
C LEU A 14 0.33 -9.47 14.85
N THR A 15 -0.42 -8.87 13.91
CA THR A 15 -1.06 -7.54 14.10
C THR A 15 -2.46 -7.60 14.71
N SER A 16 -3.07 -8.77 14.80
CA SER A 16 -4.40 -8.96 15.40
C SER A 16 -4.43 -8.91 16.93
N ARG A 17 -3.25 -8.92 17.57
CA ARG A 17 -3.07 -8.96 19.03
C ARG A 17 -2.26 -7.73 19.48
N PRO A 18 -2.28 -7.39 20.79
CA PRO A 18 -1.38 -6.38 21.32
C PRO A 18 0.08 -6.70 20.95
N LEU A 19 0.75 -5.73 20.33
CA LEU A 19 2.09 -5.93 19.78
C LEU A 19 3.13 -6.04 20.90
N THR A 20 3.68 -7.23 21.08
CA THR A 20 4.83 -7.48 21.96
C THR A 20 6.13 -7.10 21.25
N ALA A 21 7.24 -6.97 22.00
CA ALA A 21 8.56 -6.74 21.41
C ALA A 21 8.94 -7.85 20.41
N GLU A 22 8.64 -9.10 20.74
CA GLU A 22 8.85 -10.25 19.84
C GLU A 22 8.01 -10.15 18.57
N ALA A 23 6.73 -9.78 18.69
CA ALA A 23 5.86 -9.61 17.52
C ALA A 23 6.37 -8.48 16.61
N HIS A 24 6.83 -7.35 17.17
CA HIS A 24 7.44 -6.28 16.37
C HIS A 24 8.66 -6.75 15.60
N GLU A 25 9.56 -7.50 16.24
CA GLU A 25 10.77 -8.01 15.61
C GLU A 25 10.45 -9.03 14.52
N ARG A 26 9.46 -9.91 14.76
CA ARG A 26 8.99 -10.86 13.76
C ARG A 26 8.35 -10.16 12.56
N ILE A 27 7.50 -9.16 12.79
CA ILE A 27 6.90 -8.34 11.72
C ILE A 27 8.00 -7.67 10.89
N ARG A 28 9.01 -7.07 11.53
CA ARG A 28 10.12 -6.40 10.85
C ARG A 28 10.89 -7.36 9.94
N THR A 29 11.18 -8.55 10.45
CA THR A 29 11.87 -9.61 9.71
C THR A 29 11.02 -10.09 8.52
N LEU A 30 9.75 -10.41 8.77
CA LEU A 30 8.80 -10.87 7.76
C LEU A 30 8.64 -9.87 6.61
N ILE A 31 8.44 -8.59 6.92
CA ILE A 31 8.32 -7.54 5.89
C ILE A 31 9.64 -7.37 5.13
N GLY A 32 10.78 -7.45 5.82
CA GLY A 32 12.10 -7.37 5.19
C GLY A 32 12.34 -8.49 4.17
N GLU A 33 12.08 -9.74 4.58
CA GLU A 33 12.19 -10.92 3.70
C GLU A 33 11.26 -10.80 2.49
N ALA A 34 10.01 -10.37 2.70
CA ALA A 34 9.04 -10.17 1.64
C ALA A 34 9.47 -9.06 0.66
N ALA A 35 9.97 -7.92 1.17
CA ALA A 35 10.46 -6.82 0.35
C ALA A 35 11.70 -7.21 -0.48
N SER A 36 12.63 -7.99 0.10
CA SER A 36 13.78 -8.52 -0.62
C SER A 36 13.40 -9.51 -1.72
N SER A 37 12.29 -10.22 -1.55
CA SER A 37 11.80 -11.24 -2.49
C SER A 37 10.79 -10.71 -3.50
N LEU A 38 10.43 -9.42 -3.43
CA LEU A 38 9.41 -8.80 -4.28
C LEU A 38 9.79 -8.89 -5.77
N PRO A 39 8.93 -9.43 -6.65
CA PRO A 39 9.24 -9.51 -8.07
C PRO A 39 9.11 -8.12 -8.71
N LYS A 40 10.22 -7.56 -9.18
CA LYS A 40 10.24 -6.19 -9.74
C LYS A 40 9.92 -6.13 -11.23
N ASP A 41 10.30 -7.18 -11.97
CA ASP A 41 10.35 -7.14 -13.45
C ASP A 41 9.33 -8.07 -14.12
N ARG A 42 8.45 -8.71 -13.34
CA ARG A 42 7.46 -9.67 -13.86
C ARG A 42 6.05 -9.28 -13.43
N PRO A 43 5.27 -8.61 -14.31
CA PRO A 43 3.89 -8.21 -14.02
C PRO A 43 3.00 -9.37 -13.57
N ASP A 44 3.14 -10.55 -14.19
CA ASP A 44 2.36 -11.74 -13.83
C ASP A 44 2.67 -12.24 -12.41
N ALA A 45 3.91 -12.07 -11.95
CA ALA A 45 4.31 -12.41 -10.59
C ALA A 45 3.80 -11.41 -9.54
N LEU A 46 3.24 -10.27 -9.98
CA LEU A 46 2.66 -9.24 -9.12
C LEU A 46 1.14 -9.36 -9.00
N TRP A 47 0.50 -10.28 -9.72
CA TRP A 47 -0.96 -10.44 -9.69
C TRP A 47 -1.51 -10.67 -8.28
N TRP A 48 -0.81 -11.45 -7.46
CA TRP A 48 -1.20 -11.68 -6.07
C TRP A 48 -1.23 -10.36 -5.27
N PHE A 49 -0.25 -9.46 -5.44
CA PHE A 49 -0.20 -8.17 -4.76
C PHE A 49 -1.33 -7.24 -5.20
N ILE A 50 -1.64 -7.23 -6.49
CA ILE A 50 -2.76 -6.45 -7.04
C ILE A 50 -4.09 -6.92 -6.43
N SER A 51 -4.30 -8.24 -6.36
CA SER A 51 -5.49 -8.81 -5.73
C SER A 51 -5.52 -8.55 -4.22
N ALA A 52 -4.39 -8.68 -3.54
CA ALA A 52 -4.28 -8.47 -2.10
C ALA A 52 -4.56 -7.02 -1.68
N LEU A 53 -4.26 -6.03 -2.52
CA LEU A 53 -4.57 -4.62 -2.27
C LEU A 53 -6.08 -4.31 -2.26
N ARG A 54 -6.90 -5.19 -2.86
CA ARG A 54 -8.37 -5.09 -2.82
C ARG A 54 -8.98 -5.83 -1.62
N ASP A 55 -8.22 -6.69 -0.96
CA ASP A 55 -8.65 -7.44 0.20
C ASP A 55 -8.55 -6.57 1.47
N LYS A 56 -9.59 -6.62 2.31
CA LYS A 56 -9.69 -5.79 3.53
C LYS A 56 -8.53 -5.98 4.52
N ASP A 57 -7.96 -7.18 4.57
CA ASP A 57 -6.93 -7.58 5.53
C ASP A 57 -5.55 -7.64 4.87
N LYS A 58 -5.45 -8.24 3.68
CA LYS A 58 -4.14 -8.44 3.01
C LYS A 58 -3.50 -7.14 2.52
N LYS A 59 -4.29 -6.11 2.22
CA LYS A 59 -3.78 -4.81 1.75
C LYS A 59 -2.75 -4.18 2.67
N TRP A 60 -2.87 -4.40 3.99
CA TRP A 60 -1.96 -3.87 4.99
C TRP A 60 -0.57 -4.49 4.91
N PHE A 61 -0.49 -5.79 4.65
CA PHE A 61 0.78 -6.47 4.43
C PHE A 61 1.48 -5.88 3.19
N VAL A 62 0.76 -5.74 2.08
CA VAL A 62 1.30 -5.17 0.84
C VAL A 62 1.81 -3.74 1.06
N ALA A 63 1.02 -2.87 1.72
CA ALA A 63 1.44 -1.50 2.03
C ALA A 63 2.76 -1.45 2.82
N LYS A 64 2.93 -2.35 3.80
CA LYS A 64 4.18 -2.45 4.58
C LYS A 64 5.36 -2.93 3.74
N VAL A 65 5.18 -3.96 2.91
CA VAL A 65 6.23 -4.47 2.01
C VAL A 65 6.70 -3.38 1.06
N LEU A 66 5.75 -2.62 0.48
CA LEU A 66 6.06 -1.55 -0.47
C LEU A 66 6.64 -0.30 0.22
N THR A 67 6.43 -0.13 1.53
CA THR A 67 7.14 0.89 2.30
C THR A 67 8.66 0.64 2.32
N LEU A 68 9.10 -0.61 2.30
CA LEU A 68 10.52 -0.96 2.23
C LEU A 68 11.05 -1.15 0.79
N SER A 69 10.16 -1.16 -0.20
CA SER A 69 10.53 -1.38 -1.60
C SER A 69 10.68 -0.04 -2.32
N SER A 70 11.92 0.38 -2.56
CA SER A 70 12.23 1.59 -3.33
C SER A 70 13.30 1.29 -4.39
N PRO A 71 13.02 1.49 -5.70
CA PRO A 71 11.75 1.94 -6.26
C PRO A 71 10.65 0.86 -6.18
N MET A 72 9.41 1.29 -6.01
CA MET A 72 8.22 0.44 -6.09
C MET A 72 7.91 0.05 -7.55
N PRO A 73 7.48 -1.20 -7.83
CA PRO A 73 7.02 -1.59 -9.17
C PRO A 73 5.88 -0.69 -9.66
N ARG A 74 6.00 -0.13 -10.88
CA ARG A 74 5.01 0.78 -11.47
C ARG A 74 3.62 0.15 -11.60
N THR A 75 3.56 -1.16 -11.83
CA THR A 75 2.31 -1.94 -11.90
C THR A 75 1.49 -1.92 -10.61
N LEU A 76 2.13 -1.66 -9.46
CA LEU A 76 1.45 -1.55 -8.16
C LEU A 76 1.04 -0.13 -7.80
N LEU A 77 1.39 0.87 -8.62
CA LEU A 77 1.05 2.27 -8.35
C LEU A 77 -0.46 2.49 -8.23
N GLU A 78 -1.21 2.15 -9.28
CA GLU A 78 -2.66 2.38 -9.27
C GLU A 78 -3.39 1.55 -8.23
N PRO A 79 -3.11 0.23 -8.07
CA PRO A 79 -3.68 -0.55 -6.97
C PRO A 79 -3.43 0.07 -5.58
N MET A 80 -2.25 0.64 -5.33
CA MET A 80 -1.94 1.32 -4.08
C MET A 80 -2.77 2.60 -3.91
N LEU A 81 -2.85 3.45 -4.95
CA LEU A 81 -3.63 4.68 -4.87
C LEU A 81 -5.13 4.40 -4.69
N ILE A 82 -5.67 3.41 -5.38
CA ILE A 82 -7.06 2.96 -5.21
C ILE A 82 -7.27 2.45 -3.78
N ALA A 83 -6.37 1.61 -3.25
CA ALA A 83 -6.47 1.13 -1.87
C ALA A 83 -6.44 2.29 -0.85
N GLY A 84 -5.66 3.35 -1.12
CA GLY A 84 -5.64 4.57 -0.34
C GLY A 84 -6.95 5.37 -0.41
N LEU A 85 -7.52 5.54 -1.61
CA LEU A 85 -8.80 6.24 -1.81
C LEU A 85 -9.99 5.47 -1.20
N MET A 86 -9.91 4.14 -1.14
CA MET A 86 -10.95 3.28 -0.56
C MET A 86 -10.79 3.08 0.96
N GLU A 87 -9.70 3.57 1.56
CA GLU A 87 -9.48 3.46 3.00
C GLU A 87 -10.21 4.57 3.76
N ARG A 88 -11.23 4.17 4.52
CA ARG A 88 -12.10 5.08 5.29
C ARG A 88 -11.39 5.83 6.39
N ASN A 89 -10.33 5.25 6.98
CA ASN A 89 -9.58 5.94 8.02
C ASN A 89 -8.51 6.85 7.38
N PRO A 90 -8.62 8.19 7.51
CA PRO A 90 -7.69 9.12 6.88
C PRO A 90 -6.25 9.00 7.43
N SER A 91 -6.08 8.47 8.65
CA SER A 91 -4.76 8.26 9.24
C SER A 91 -4.08 6.99 8.72
N ASN A 92 -4.85 6.07 8.15
CA ASN A 92 -4.34 4.80 7.63
C ASN A 92 -4.08 4.87 6.12
N ASN A 93 -4.80 5.69 5.37
CA ASN A 93 -4.63 5.78 3.92
C ASN A 93 -3.19 6.20 3.53
N ARG A 94 -2.47 6.95 4.41
CA ARG A 94 -1.06 7.34 4.23
C ARG A 94 -0.13 6.16 3.97
N GLN A 95 -0.45 4.98 4.51
CA GLN A 95 0.36 3.77 4.32
C GLN A 95 0.39 3.32 2.86
N PHE A 96 -0.61 3.72 2.07
CA PHE A 96 -0.67 3.49 0.63
C PHE A 96 -0.12 4.68 -0.17
N ILE A 97 -0.35 5.91 0.30
CA ILE A 97 0.01 7.12 -0.45
C ILE A 97 1.51 7.48 -0.33
N GLU A 98 2.08 7.47 0.88
CA GLU A 98 3.46 7.91 1.11
C GLU A 98 4.51 7.10 0.32
N PRO A 99 4.41 5.75 0.20
CA PRO A 99 5.35 4.98 -0.63
C PRO A 99 5.29 5.37 -2.11
N CYS A 100 4.10 5.72 -2.61
CA CYS A 100 3.90 6.18 -3.98
C CYS A 100 4.55 7.56 -4.18
N VAL A 101 4.33 8.48 -3.25
CA VAL A 101 4.93 9.83 -3.27
C VAL A 101 6.45 9.75 -3.26
N ARG A 102 7.03 8.92 -2.39
CA ARG A 102 8.47 8.73 -2.30
C ARG A 102 9.09 8.17 -3.59
N THR A 103 8.37 7.31 -4.31
CA THR A 103 8.88 6.66 -5.53
C THR A 103 8.67 7.52 -6.79
N PHE A 104 7.50 8.17 -6.92
CA PHE A 104 7.09 8.81 -8.18
C PHE A 104 6.98 10.34 -8.10
N GLY A 105 7.13 10.91 -6.90
CA GLY A 105 7.09 12.35 -6.67
C GLY A 105 5.68 12.92 -6.51
N ASN A 106 5.61 14.08 -5.84
CA ASN A 106 4.36 14.68 -5.39
C ASN A 106 3.41 15.00 -6.55
N THR A 107 3.90 15.67 -7.60
CA THR A 107 3.06 16.14 -8.72
C THR A 107 2.41 14.98 -9.47
N ALA A 108 3.17 13.91 -9.75
CA ALA A 108 2.65 12.74 -10.43
C ALA A 108 1.55 12.04 -9.62
N ILE A 109 1.76 11.88 -8.31
CA ILE A 109 0.77 11.25 -7.42
C ILE A 109 -0.47 12.11 -7.25
N ALA A 110 -0.33 13.42 -7.08
CA ALA A 110 -1.47 14.33 -6.95
C ALA A 110 -2.37 14.28 -8.20
N ASN A 111 -1.79 14.31 -9.40
CA ASN A 111 -2.54 14.22 -10.65
C ASN A 111 -3.25 12.86 -10.78
N ARG A 112 -2.53 11.75 -10.51
CA ARG A 112 -3.13 10.42 -10.61
C ARG A 112 -4.25 10.20 -9.59
N LEU A 113 -4.13 10.72 -8.37
CA LEU A 113 -5.21 10.66 -7.37
C LEU A 113 -6.47 11.38 -7.83
N ARG A 114 -6.33 12.57 -8.43
CA ARG A 114 -7.48 13.32 -8.98
C ARG A 114 -8.15 12.57 -10.12
N GLU A 115 -7.37 12.04 -11.06
CA GLU A 115 -7.88 11.21 -12.17
C GLU A 115 -8.63 9.98 -11.64
N LEU A 116 -8.06 9.25 -10.69
CA LEU A 116 -8.70 8.06 -10.12
C LEU A 116 -9.99 8.41 -9.38
N ALA A 117 -10.00 9.48 -8.58
CA ALA A 117 -11.19 9.91 -7.85
C ALA A 117 -12.37 10.29 -8.77
N THR A 118 -12.11 10.76 -9.99
CA THR A 118 -13.18 11.01 -10.98
C THR A 118 -13.78 9.75 -11.60
N THR A 119 -13.07 8.62 -11.52
CA THR A 119 -13.48 7.35 -12.16
C THR A 119 -14.08 6.34 -11.19
N LEU A 120 -13.87 6.52 -9.88
CA LEU A 120 -14.37 5.61 -8.86
C LEU A 120 -15.75 6.06 -8.40
N GLU A 121 -16.79 5.32 -8.77
CA GLU A 121 -18.17 5.62 -8.37
C GLU A 121 -18.39 5.52 -6.85
N GLU A 122 -17.56 4.72 -6.16
CA GLU A 122 -17.68 4.41 -4.74
C GLU A 122 -16.75 5.24 -3.83
N THR A 123 -16.03 6.25 -4.36
CA THR A 123 -15.22 7.10 -3.48
C THR A 123 -16.10 8.00 -2.62
N GLU A 124 -15.88 7.96 -1.30
CA GLU A 124 -16.51 8.91 -0.38
C GLU A 124 -16.13 10.36 -0.75
N HIS A 125 -17.04 11.30 -0.47
CA HIS A 125 -16.93 12.71 -0.88
C HIS A 125 -15.58 13.36 -0.49
N ASP A 126 -14.95 12.90 0.60
CA ASP A 126 -13.69 13.46 1.12
C ASP A 126 -12.45 12.59 0.88
N ALA A 127 -12.59 11.40 0.26
CA ALA A 127 -11.48 10.45 0.10
C ALA A 127 -10.27 11.07 -0.63
N LEU A 128 -10.53 11.87 -1.67
CA LEU A 128 -9.49 12.59 -2.40
C LEU A 128 -8.77 13.61 -1.51
N SER A 129 -9.50 14.42 -0.75
CA SER A 129 -8.93 15.42 0.16
C SER A 129 -8.05 14.76 1.22
N GLN A 130 -8.54 13.66 1.79
CA GLN A 130 -7.80 12.86 2.77
C GLN A 130 -6.54 12.22 2.18
N ALA A 131 -6.56 11.74 0.94
CA ALA A 131 -5.38 11.20 0.28
C ALA A 131 -4.36 12.29 -0.07
N LEU A 132 -4.82 13.43 -0.60
CA LEU A 132 -3.98 14.58 -0.94
C LEU A 132 -3.33 15.23 0.28
N TYR A 133 -3.91 15.09 1.47
CA TYR A 133 -3.28 15.53 2.72
C TYR A 133 -1.83 15.03 2.86
N TRP A 134 -1.57 13.79 2.41
CA TRP A 134 -0.25 13.13 2.50
C TRP A 134 0.67 13.42 1.30
N VAL A 135 0.24 14.27 0.36
CA VAL A 135 1.02 14.66 -0.82
C VAL A 135 1.46 16.12 -0.66
N PRO A 136 2.74 16.39 -0.32
CA PRO A 136 3.19 17.77 -0.08
C PRO A 136 3.04 18.67 -1.31
N GLY A 137 2.53 19.89 -1.10
CA GLY A 137 2.33 20.87 -2.17
C GLY A 137 1.15 20.59 -3.10
N SER A 138 0.29 19.62 -2.78
CA SER A 138 -0.88 19.26 -3.58
C SER A 138 -2.14 20.08 -3.27
N ARG A 139 -2.12 20.88 -2.19
CA ARG A 139 -3.16 21.85 -1.86
C ARG A 139 -2.91 23.13 -2.66
N THR A 140 -3.47 23.19 -3.85
CA THR A 140 -3.51 24.37 -4.73
C THR A 140 -4.92 24.52 -5.23
#